data_AF-A0A1V5ZVT0-F1
#
_entry.id   AF-A0A1V5ZVT0-F1
#
_cell.length_a   1.000
_cell.length_b   1.000
_cell.length_c   1.000
_cell.angle_alpha   90.00
_cell.angle_beta   90.00
_cell.angle_gamma   90.00
#
_symmetry.space_group_name_H-M   'P 1'
#
loop_
_entity.id
_entity.type
_entity.pdbx_description
1 polymer ?
#
loop_
_entity_poly.entity_id
_entity_poly.type
_entity_poly.pdbx_seq_one_letter_code
_entity_poly.pdbx_strand_id
1 'polypeptide(L)'
;MSLINKKSVLGFFLVSFFIFSPLEAASFQILNINISEITDNSAIITFQTNETSKGMVKFGLEKDNYIYWTYSEYDQSTSHQVALTNLLPETTYHFKVMASSLSGEQIFSNDLYFKTEKYKDIYPPKIKDIKIVSVTATTATISWETDEPAKDTFKYGTTQECKKQKKTSAYQTFHEIDLTGLSSSTQYYFYFESRDSSGNVGSSGILNFITDNNVKADKEPLSISYISPISDNDQNITENSAIISWRTNRITTGEICWGEGTRCRNTLKSKPPKKLEHFFVLENLKPNTTYIFKITSSDIFGNKVSSSNLFFTTKQTPPPSNESNENISNDNSSLNNEKTENPVPSPIIQSPPSHEEFFPPSFYTKPTALVKAKGDDKIYAIYNNKKHWIPGPSVFENYGYYWSNVKIIDSAKLAQYKDVTLVKTPDKATVYLLEGKTKRPIYSAEVFEKMGYKWSDIITISYSDLNTYSDGPLLK
;
A
#
# COMPACT_ATOMS: atom_id res chain seq x y z
N MET A 1 -30.14 128.62 -11.58
CA MET A 1 -29.05 129.01 -12.50
C MET A 1 -28.54 127.73 -13.15
N SER A 2 -28.66 127.63 -14.49
CA SER A 2 -28.19 126.58 -15.42
C SER A 2 -28.64 125.11 -15.14
N LEU A 3 -29.57 124.43 -15.84
CA LEU A 3 -29.86 124.20 -17.26
C LEU A 3 -28.78 123.40 -18.04
N ILE A 4 -29.25 122.29 -18.67
CA ILE A 4 -28.78 121.60 -19.91
C ILE A 4 -27.70 120.49 -19.71
N ASN A 5 -27.75 119.26 -20.25
CA ASN A 5 -28.50 118.64 -21.34
C ASN A 5 -28.64 117.10 -21.20
N LYS A 6 -29.70 116.53 -21.80
CA LYS A 6 -29.94 115.09 -22.01
C LYS A 6 -29.02 114.50 -23.08
N LYS A 7 -28.58 113.24 -22.88
CA LYS A 7 -28.36 112.27 -23.97
C LYS A 7 -28.89 110.90 -23.55
N SER A 8 -29.77 110.35 -24.38
CA SER A 8 -30.32 109.00 -24.29
C SER A 8 -29.29 107.99 -24.80
N VAL A 9 -29.01 106.92 -24.03
CA VAL A 9 -28.34 105.71 -24.51
C VAL A 9 -29.17 104.52 -24.07
N LEU A 10 -29.61 103.75 -25.06
CA LEU A 10 -30.39 102.52 -24.95
C LEU A 10 -29.45 101.41 -24.45
N GLY A 11 -29.59 101.01 -23.19
CA GLY A 11 -28.80 99.92 -22.59
C GLY A 11 -29.52 98.58 -22.69
N PHE A 12 -29.11 97.74 -23.62
CA PHE A 12 -29.40 96.30 -23.62
C PHE A 12 -28.75 95.66 -22.40
N PHE A 13 -29.53 95.13 -21.46
CA PHE A 13 -29.01 94.18 -20.47
C PHE A 13 -28.96 92.79 -21.11
N LEU A 14 -27.75 92.34 -21.47
CA LEU A 14 -27.47 90.94 -21.78
C LEU A 14 -27.70 90.10 -20.52
N VAL A 15 -28.61 89.13 -20.60
CA VAL A 15 -28.64 87.98 -19.68
C VAL A 15 -27.44 87.12 -20.05
N SER A 16 -26.42 87.10 -19.18
CA SER A 16 -25.28 86.19 -19.32
C SER A 16 -25.73 84.78 -18.96
N PHE A 17 -25.97 83.94 -19.97
CA PHE A 17 -26.09 82.50 -19.79
C PHE A 17 -24.69 81.96 -19.48
N PHE A 18 -24.44 81.57 -18.23
CA PHE A 18 -23.34 80.64 -17.94
C PHE A 18 -23.71 79.29 -18.56
N ILE A 19 -23.10 78.97 -19.70
CA ILE A 19 -23.07 77.59 -20.19
C ILE A 19 -22.09 76.87 -19.26
N PHE A 20 -22.60 76.18 -18.24
CA PHE A 20 -21.82 75.14 -17.58
C PHE A 20 -21.61 74.04 -18.62
N SER A 21 -20.40 73.93 -19.16
CA SER A 21 -19.98 72.67 -19.76
C SER A 21 -20.11 71.60 -18.68
N PRO A 22 -20.84 70.50 -18.90
CA PRO A 22 -20.84 69.42 -17.93
C PRO A 22 -19.39 68.97 -17.74
N LEU A 23 -18.94 68.93 -16.48
CA LEU A 23 -17.67 68.30 -16.12
C LEU A 23 -17.79 66.85 -16.59
N GLU A 24 -17.04 66.49 -17.64
CA GLU A 24 -17.05 65.15 -18.20
C GLU A 24 -16.60 64.18 -17.09
N ALA A 25 -17.53 63.32 -16.64
CA ALA A 25 -17.24 62.36 -15.61
C ALA A 25 -16.15 61.41 -16.11
N ALA A 26 -15.12 61.16 -15.30
CA ALA A 26 -14.08 60.19 -15.66
C ALA A 26 -14.71 58.81 -15.87
N SER A 27 -14.44 58.16 -17.00
CA SER A 27 -14.91 56.80 -17.29
C SER A 27 -14.42 55.82 -16.22
N PHE A 28 -15.19 54.78 -15.90
CA PHE A 28 -14.77 53.71 -15.02
C PHE A 28 -13.53 52.97 -15.59
N GLN A 29 -12.50 52.78 -14.77
CA GLN A 29 -11.18 52.29 -15.21
C GLN A 29 -10.55 51.33 -14.22
N ILE A 30 -9.82 50.34 -14.76
CA ILE A 30 -8.88 49.49 -14.01
C ILE A 30 -7.47 50.08 -14.14
N LEU A 31 -6.75 50.15 -13.03
CA LEU A 31 -5.42 50.74 -12.90
C LEU A 31 -4.49 49.79 -12.14
N ASN A 32 -3.18 49.96 -12.31
CA ASN A 32 -2.14 49.38 -11.45
C ASN A 32 -2.24 47.85 -11.25
N ILE A 33 -2.46 47.09 -12.33
CA ILE A 33 -2.47 45.63 -12.27
C ILE A 33 -1.04 45.14 -11.99
N ASN A 34 -0.87 44.39 -10.90
CA ASN A 34 0.41 43.81 -10.51
C ASN A 34 0.26 42.34 -10.11
N ILE A 35 1.28 41.54 -10.43
CA ILE A 35 1.40 40.14 -10.02
C ILE A 35 2.54 40.05 -9.01
N SER A 36 2.29 39.44 -7.87
CA SER A 36 3.28 39.24 -6.82
C SER A 36 3.10 37.88 -6.15
N GLU A 37 4.04 37.53 -5.26
CA GLU A 37 3.97 36.29 -4.46
C GLU A 37 3.69 35.04 -5.30
N ILE A 38 4.34 34.97 -6.47
CA ILE A 38 4.27 33.80 -7.34
C ILE A 38 5.06 32.69 -6.66
N THR A 39 4.39 31.58 -6.36
CA THR A 39 4.99 30.34 -5.88
C THR A 39 4.85 29.26 -6.96
N ASP A 40 5.18 28.02 -6.63
CA ASP A 40 4.93 26.86 -7.49
C ASP A 40 3.43 26.51 -7.62
N ASN A 41 2.57 27.02 -6.73
CA ASN A 41 1.14 26.69 -6.73
C ASN A 41 0.19 27.88 -6.49
N SER A 42 0.71 29.09 -6.37
CA SER A 42 -0.09 30.29 -6.09
C SER A 42 0.48 31.54 -6.75
N ALA A 43 -0.37 32.57 -6.86
CA ALA A 43 0.04 33.94 -7.19
C ALA A 43 -0.98 34.92 -6.61
N ILE A 44 -0.54 36.14 -6.31
CA ILE A 44 -1.43 37.23 -5.90
C ILE A 44 -1.54 38.23 -7.04
N ILE A 45 -2.77 38.53 -7.43
CA ILE A 45 -3.11 39.58 -8.40
C ILE A 45 -3.70 40.77 -7.64
N THR A 46 -3.10 41.93 -7.82
CA THR A 46 -3.61 43.20 -7.27
C THR A 46 -3.95 44.16 -8.41
N PHE A 47 -5.00 44.96 -8.21
CA PHE A 47 -5.36 46.04 -9.13
C PHE A 47 -6.23 47.08 -8.42
N GLN A 48 -6.33 48.26 -9.00
CA GLN A 48 -7.13 49.37 -8.50
C GLN A 48 -8.23 49.75 -9.48
N THR A 49 -9.26 50.41 -8.96
CA THR A 49 -10.31 51.05 -9.75
C THR A 49 -10.50 52.49 -9.30
N ASN A 50 -10.85 53.37 -10.25
CA ASN A 50 -11.11 54.79 -9.94
C ASN A 50 -12.45 55.03 -9.23
N GLU A 51 -13.30 54.01 -9.17
CA GLU A 51 -14.57 53.99 -8.43
C GLU A 51 -14.70 52.70 -7.62
N THR A 52 -15.51 52.73 -6.55
CA THR A 52 -15.81 51.53 -5.75
C THR A 52 -16.49 50.47 -6.61
N SER A 53 -15.93 49.26 -6.62
CA SER A 53 -16.39 48.19 -7.49
C SER A 53 -16.20 46.81 -6.85
N LYS A 54 -16.77 45.78 -7.48
CA LYS A 54 -16.42 44.37 -7.26
C LYS A 54 -15.23 43.99 -8.14
N GLY A 55 -14.23 43.32 -7.58
CA GLY A 55 -13.07 42.81 -8.32
C GLY A 55 -13.13 41.29 -8.55
N MET A 56 -12.67 40.83 -9.70
CA MET A 56 -12.57 39.41 -10.04
C MET A 56 -11.39 39.15 -10.97
N VAL A 57 -10.79 37.96 -10.88
CA VAL A 57 -9.80 37.46 -11.85
C VAL A 57 -10.37 36.25 -12.57
N LYS A 58 -10.26 36.23 -13.90
CA LYS A 58 -10.47 35.04 -14.73
C LYS A 58 -9.11 34.55 -15.22
N PHE A 59 -8.84 33.24 -15.16
CA PHE A 59 -7.56 32.68 -15.54
C PHE A 59 -7.68 31.29 -16.20
N GLY A 60 -6.65 30.89 -16.94
CA GLY A 60 -6.60 29.63 -17.70
C GLY A 60 -5.20 29.35 -18.24
N LEU A 61 -5.02 28.20 -18.89
CA LEU A 61 -3.73 27.79 -19.48
C LEU A 61 -3.50 28.37 -20.88
N GLU A 62 -4.56 28.84 -21.52
CA GLU A 62 -4.55 29.34 -22.88
C GLU A 62 -5.00 30.80 -22.91
N LYS A 63 -4.36 31.59 -23.76
CA LYS A 63 -4.74 32.97 -24.02
C LYS A 63 -6.21 33.04 -24.47
N ASP A 64 -6.94 33.99 -23.91
CA ASP A 64 -8.37 34.24 -24.19
C ASP A 64 -9.32 33.05 -23.89
N ASN A 65 -8.84 31.99 -23.24
CA ASN A 65 -9.62 30.83 -22.81
C ASN A 65 -9.49 30.65 -21.29
N TYR A 66 -10.32 31.38 -20.54
CA TYR A 66 -10.31 31.40 -19.07
C TYR A 66 -11.43 30.52 -18.51
N ILE A 67 -11.06 29.35 -18.02
CA ILE A 67 -12.00 28.37 -17.48
C ILE A 67 -12.15 28.46 -15.96
N TYR A 68 -11.26 29.20 -15.28
CA TYR A 68 -11.28 29.42 -13.84
C TYR A 68 -11.52 30.90 -13.51
N TRP A 69 -12.17 31.17 -12.38
CA TRP A 69 -12.35 32.53 -11.86
C TRP A 69 -12.41 32.55 -10.33
N THR A 70 -12.02 33.67 -9.74
CA THR A 70 -12.16 33.93 -8.30
C THR A 70 -12.30 35.44 -8.04
N TYR A 71 -12.91 35.80 -6.91
CA TYR A 71 -13.23 37.18 -6.54
C TYR A 71 -12.17 37.79 -5.62
N SER A 72 -12.16 39.12 -5.53
CA SER A 72 -11.37 39.84 -4.53
C SER A 72 -11.86 39.55 -3.11
N GLU A 73 -10.95 39.56 -2.15
CA GLU A 73 -11.27 39.33 -0.74
C GLU A 73 -12.29 40.33 -0.18
N TYR A 74 -12.31 41.55 -0.75
CA TYR A 74 -13.29 42.59 -0.43
C TYR A 74 -14.29 42.72 -1.57
N ASP A 75 -15.58 42.60 -1.26
CA ASP A 75 -16.65 42.64 -2.26
C ASP A 75 -16.86 44.04 -2.86
N GLN A 76 -16.48 45.13 -2.18
CA GLN A 76 -16.65 46.50 -2.70
C GLN A 76 -15.50 47.39 -2.24
N SER A 77 -14.55 47.67 -3.14
CA SER A 77 -13.35 48.44 -2.84
C SER A 77 -12.86 49.18 -4.10
N THR A 78 -11.96 50.14 -3.93
CA THR A 78 -11.14 50.71 -5.02
C THR A 78 -9.79 50.02 -5.15
N SER A 79 -9.44 49.16 -4.19
CA SER A 79 -8.22 48.35 -4.16
C SER A 79 -8.60 46.89 -4.02
N HIS A 80 -8.18 46.08 -4.99
CA HIS A 80 -8.54 44.67 -5.12
C HIS A 80 -7.30 43.80 -4.98
N GLN A 81 -7.44 42.72 -4.22
CA GLN A 81 -6.44 41.67 -4.08
C GLN A 81 -7.14 40.32 -4.28
N VAL A 82 -6.55 39.47 -5.12
CA VAL A 82 -7.08 38.17 -5.50
C VAL A 82 -5.97 37.13 -5.40
N ALA A 83 -6.12 36.19 -4.48
CA ALA A 83 -5.21 35.05 -4.35
C ALA A 83 -5.63 33.90 -5.28
N LEU A 84 -4.74 33.51 -6.18
CA LEU A 84 -4.86 32.30 -6.99
C LEU A 84 -4.12 31.17 -6.28
N THR A 85 -4.79 30.04 -6.06
CA THR A 85 -4.23 28.87 -5.37
C THR A 85 -4.49 27.60 -6.18
N ASN A 86 -3.83 26.49 -5.82
CA ASN A 86 -3.92 25.20 -6.53
C ASN A 86 -3.50 25.28 -8.00
N LEU A 87 -2.55 26.15 -8.30
CA LEU A 87 -1.94 26.23 -9.62
C LEU A 87 -0.95 25.07 -9.82
N LEU A 88 -0.75 24.67 -11.07
CA LEU A 88 0.27 23.69 -11.42
C LEU A 88 1.66 24.36 -11.40
N PRO A 89 2.71 23.65 -10.95
CA PRO A 89 4.08 24.17 -10.97
C PRO A 89 4.63 24.29 -12.39
N GLU A 90 5.61 25.17 -12.55
CA GLU A 90 6.31 25.45 -13.82
C GLU A 90 5.36 25.71 -15.01
N THR A 91 4.17 26.24 -14.73
CA THR A 91 3.06 26.37 -15.69
C THR A 91 2.74 27.83 -15.95
N THR A 92 2.59 28.19 -17.22
CA THR A 92 2.16 29.53 -17.62
C THR A 92 0.63 29.64 -17.55
N TYR A 93 0.15 30.64 -16.82
CA TYR A 93 -1.27 30.98 -16.71
C TYR A 93 -1.53 32.32 -17.39
N HIS A 94 -2.56 32.36 -18.23
CA HIS A 94 -3.14 33.58 -18.79
C HIS A 94 -4.30 34.04 -17.92
N PHE A 95 -4.45 35.35 -17.74
CA PHE A 95 -5.52 35.92 -16.93
C PHE A 95 -5.99 37.30 -17.41
N LYS A 96 -7.20 37.67 -16.99
CA LYS A 96 -7.75 39.02 -17.06
C LYS A 96 -8.37 39.39 -15.72
N VAL A 97 -8.23 40.65 -15.33
CA VAL A 97 -9.00 41.20 -14.21
C VAL A 97 -10.28 41.83 -14.75
N MET A 98 -11.36 41.69 -13.99
CA MET A 98 -12.67 42.27 -14.27
C MET A 98 -13.07 43.12 -13.07
N ALA A 99 -13.59 44.31 -13.35
CA ALA A 99 -14.20 45.16 -12.34
C ALA A 99 -15.67 45.41 -12.69
N SER A 100 -16.56 45.36 -11.69
CA SER A 100 -17.97 45.71 -11.85
C SER A 100 -18.33 46.86 -10.91
N SER A 101 -18.69 48.01 -11.47
CA SER A 101 -19.11 49.17 -10.69
C SER A 101 -20.42 48.89 -9.93
N LEU A 102 -20.77 49.74 -8.97
CA LEU A 102 -22.03 49.61 -8.24
C LEU A 102 -23.27 49.85 -9.13
N SER A 103 -23.12 50.55 -10.27
CA SER A 103 -24.16 50.76 -11.27
C SER A 103 -24.32 49.59 -12.25
N GLY A 104 -23.44 48.58 -12.17
CA GLY A 104 -23.48 47.38 -13.01
C GLY A 104 -22.63 47.43 -14.27
N GLU A 105 -21.86 48.50 -14.49
CA GLU A 105 -20.90 48.58 -15.59
C GLU A 105 -19.74 47.59 -15.36
N GLN A 106 -19.37 46.82 -16.39
CA GLN A 106 -18.27 45.85 -16.32
C GLN A 106 -17.16 46.18 -17.31
N ILE A 107 -15.93 46.19 -16.82
CA ILE A 107 -14.73 46.39 -17.63
C ILE A 107 -13.71 45.27 -17.38
N PHE A 108 -12.89 45.01 -18.39
CA PHE A 108 -11.85 43.97 -18.36
C PHE A 108 -10.49 44.57 -18.72
N SER A 109 -9.43 44.00 -18.16
CA SER A 109 -8.08 44.25 -18.68
C SER A 109 -7.83 43.54 -20.01
N ASN A 110 -6.72 43.88 -20.66
CA ASN A 110 -6.10 43.03 -21.67
C ASN A 110 -5.65 41.69 -21.06
N ASP A 111 -5.39 40.70 -21.92
CA ASP A 111 -4.76 39.44 -21.52
C ASP A 111 -3.38 39.70 -20.92
N LEU A 112 -3.15 39.12 -19.75
CA LEU A 112 -1.89 39.13 -19.03
C LEU A 112 -1.49 37.69 -18.71
N TYR A 113 -0.23 37.47 -18.38
CA TYR A 113 0.23 36.12 -18.04
C TYR A 113 1.31 36.15 -16.96
N PHE A 114 1.42 35.05 -16.24
CA PHE A 114 2.52 34.76 -15.33
C PHE A 114 2.89 33.27 -15.43
N LYS A 115 4.08 32.89 -14.95
CA LYS A 115 4.51 31.50 -14.87
C LYS A 115 4.78 31.14 -13.42
N THR A 116 4.16 30.08 -12.92
CA THR A 116 4.44 29.57 -11.57
C THR A 116 5.88 29.07 -11.46
N GLU A 117 6.40 29.09 -10.25
CA GLU A 117 7.75 28.59 -9.98
C GLU A 117 7.81 27.07 -10.14
N LYS A 118 9.03 26.53 -10.18
CA LYS A 118 9.23 25.08 -10.21
C LYS A 118 8.93 24.50 -8.82
N TYR A 119 8.19 23.39 -8.76
CA TYR A 119 7.98 22.66 -7.50
C TYR A 119 9.32 22.31 -6.86
N LYS A 120 9.47 22.68 -5.60
CA LYS A 120 10.64 22.37 -4.80
C LYS A 120 10.21 21.58 -3.58
N ASP A 121 10.56 20.30 -3.59
CA ASP A 121 10.38 19.50 -2.38
C ASP A 121 11.33 19.99 -1.28
N ILE A 122 10.78 20.21 -0.09
CA ILE A 122 11.51 20.62 1.11
C ILE A 122 11.31 19.65 2.27
N TYR A 123 10.50 18.61 2.08
CA TYR A 123 10.22 17.64 3.12
C TYR A 123 11.18 16.46 2.99
N PRO A 124 11.82 16.03 4.10
CA PRO A 124 12.66 14.86 4.06
C PRO A 124 11.83 13.56 4.07
N PRO A 125 12.41 12.45 3.55
CA PRO A 125 11.76 11.15 3.63
C PRO A 125 11.46 10.75 5.08
N LYS A 126 10.20 10.39 5.36
CA LYS A 126 9.81 9.85 6.66
C LYS A 126 10.04 8.36 6.67
N ILE A 127 10.94 7.96 7.56
CA ILE A 127 11.28 6.56 7.80
C ILE A 127 10.21 5.90 8.68
N LYS A 128 9.78 4.71 8.29
CA LYS A 128 8.79 3.89 9.00
C LYS A 128 9.13 2.40 8.89
N ASP A 129 8.39 1.57 9.63
CA ASP A 129 8.42 0.11 9.54
C ASP A 129 9.83 -0.53 9.66
N ILE A 130 10.66 0.04 10.53
CA ILE A 130 12.01 -0.46 10.80
C ILE A 130 11.92 -1.84 11.46
N LYS A 131 12.53 -2.85 10.84
CA LYS A 131 12.49 -4.24 11.27
C LYS A 131 13.88 -4.86 11.20
N ILE A 132 14.26 -5.53 12.27
CA ILE A 132 15.40 -6.45 12.26
C ILE A 132 14.86 -7.79 11.75
N VAL A 133 15.14 -8.10 10.48
CA VAL A 133 14.59 -9.26 9.76
C VAL A 133 15.21 -10.56 10.26
N SER A 134 16.52 -10.56 10.45
CA SER A 134 17.25 -11.68 11.04
C SER A 134 18.51 -11.19 11.73
N VAL A 135 18.88 -11.86 12.80
CA VAL A 135 20.18 -11.71 13.45
C VAL A 135 20.78 -13.09 13.59
N THR A 136 22.09 -13.19 13.38
CA THR A 136 22.87 -14.37 13.72
C THR A 136 24.09 -13.95 14.54
N ALA A 137 25.03 -14.86 14.75
CA ALA A 137 26.24 -14.54 15.49
C ALA A 137 27.17 -13.59 14.72
N THR A 138 27.16 -13.61 13.40
CA THR A 138 28.08 -12.80 12.57
C THR A 138 27.37 -11.93 11.53
N THR A 139 26.04 -11.97 11.50
CA THR A 139 25.24 -11.22 10.52
C THR A 139 23.99 -10.58 11.11
N ALA A 140 23.48 -9.57 10.42
CA ALA A 140 22.16 -9.02 10.68
C ALA A 140 21.56 -8.48 9.37
N THR A 141 20.25 -8.66 9.18
CA THR A 141 19.51 -8.05 8.08
C THR A 141 18.46 -7.13 8.66
N ILE A 142 18.45 -5.89 8.19
CA ILE A 142 17.54 -4.83 8.65
C ILE A 142 16.79 -4.30 7.43
N SER A 143 15.48 -4.13 7.56
CA SER A 143 14.62 -3.51 6.54
C SER A 143 13.85 -2.31 7.10
N TRP A 144 13.51 -1.37 6.24
CA TRP A 144 12.64 -0.23 6.56
C TRP A 144 11.94 0.27 5.30
N GLU A 145 10.96 1.16 5.50
CA GLU A 145 10.28 1.86 4.42
C GLU A 145 10.38 3.37 4.58
N THR A 146 10.23 4.09 3.47
CA THR A 146 10.05 5.55 3.43
C THR A 146 8.71 5.89 2.77
N ASP A 147 8.17 7.08 3.07
CA ASP A 147 6.95 7.59 2.44
C ASP A 147 7.18 8.12 1.01
N GLU A 148 8.44 8.30 0.61
CA GLU A 148 8.85 8.69 -0.74
C GLU A 148 10.15 7.97 -1.16
N PRO A 149 10.46 7.88 -2.47
CA PRO A 149 11.69 7.22 -2.93
C PRO A 149 12.96 7.89 -2.42
N ALA A 150 13.81 7.15 -1.71
CA ALA A 150 15.04 7.65 -1.11
C ALA A 150 16.27 6.78 -1.44
N LYS A 151 17.47 7.38 -1.33
CA LYS A 151 18.76 6.68 -1.21
C LYS A 151 19.26 6.80 0.21
N ASP A 152 19.80 5.72 0.76
CA ASP A 152 20.13 5.65 2.17
C ASP A 152 21.63 5.54 2.39
N THR A 153 22.08 6.16 3.48
CA THR A 153 23.35 5.87 4.11
C THR A 153 23.08 5.19 5.44
N PHE A 154 23.32 3.88 5.50
CA PHE A 154 23.21 3.08 6.71
C PHE A 154 24.54 3.11 7.47
N LYS A 155 24.52 3.48 8.75
CA LYS A 155 25.71 3.59 9.61
C LYS A 155 25.55 2.67 10.81
N TYR A 156 26.65 2.00 11.22
CA TYR A 156 26.64 1.06 12.34
C TYR A 156 27.99 0.93 13.04
N GLY A 157 27.98 0.42 14.27
CA GLY A 157 29.19 0.17 15.05
C GLY A 157 28.89 -0.38 16.45
N THR A 158 29.92 -0.75 17.20
CA THR A 158 29.78 -1.18 18.62
C THR A 158 29.67 0.00 19.58
N THR A 159 29.80 1.23 19.07
CA THR A 159 29.56 2.49 19.79
C THR A 159 28.54 3.33 19.01
N GLN A 160 27.89 4.27 19.69
CA GLN A 160 26.88 5.16 19.09
C GLN A 160 27.44 6.06 17.97
N GLU A 161 28.76 6.22 17.85
CA GLU A 161 29.40 6.95 16.75
C GLU A 161 29.21 6.28 15.38
N CYS A 162 28.87 4.99 15.35
CA CYS A 162 28.54 4.23 14.13
C CYS A 162 29.53 4.44 12.97
N LYS A 163 30.82 4.17 13.21
CA LYS A 163 31.93 4.45 12.28
C LYS A 163 31.90 3.66 10.96
N LYS A 164 31.17 2.56 10.87
CA LYS A 164 31.04 1.78 9.62
C LYS A 164 29.81 2.26 8.87
N GLN A 165 29.86 2.25 7.54
CA GLN A 165 28.73 2.67 6.72
C GLN A 165 28.55 1.82 5.46
N LYS A 166 27.31 1.76 4.97
CA LYS A 166 26.90 1.23 3.66
C LYS A 166 25.94 2.22 3.01
N LYS A 167 25.91 2.26 1.67
CA LYS A 167 25.04 3.17 0.92
C LYS A 167 24.21 2.41 -0.10
N THR A 168 22.96 2.81 -0.31
CA THR A 168 22.14 2.33 -1.43
C THR A 168 22.35 3.23 -2.66
N SER A 169 22.16 2.66 -3.85
CA SER A 169 22.46 3.36 -5.12
C SER A 169 21.21 3.84 -5.87
N ALA A 170 20.06 3.24 -5.60
CA ALA A 170 18.79 3.50 -6.28
C ALA A 170 17.77 4.13 -5.33
N TYR A 171 16.92 5.01 -5.87
CA TYR A 171 15.78 5.54 -5.14
C TYR A 171 14.69 4.48 -5.04
N GLN A 172 14.35 4.08 -3.82
CA GLN A 172 13.32 3.09 -3.53
C GLN A 172 12.52 3.54 -2.29
N THR A 173 11.35 2.96 -2.09
CA THR A 173 10.54 3.17 -0.87
C THR A 173 10.66 2.01 0.12
N PHE A 174 11.18 0.87 -0.33
CA PHE A 174 11.53 -0.27 0.51
C PHE A 174 13.03 -0.46 0.48
N HIS A 175 13.61 -0.68 1.66
CA HIS A 175 15.04 -0.78 1.84
C HIS A 175 15.37 -2.00 2.69
N GLU A 176 16.47 -2.66 2.34
CA GLU A 176 17.02 -3.78 3.09
C GLU A 176 18.54 -3.68 3.04
N ILE A 177 19.19 -3.91 4.18
CA ILE A 177 20.64 -3.98 4.29
C ILE A 177 21.05 -5.27 5.00
N ASP A 178 22.02 -5.96 4.42
CA ASP A 178 22.67 -7.12 5.05
C ASP A 178 24.01 -6.68 5.64
N LEU A 179 24.25 -7.01 6.91
CA LEU A 179 25.51 -6.82 7.62
C LEU A 179 26.18 -8.19 7.79
N THR A 180 27.48 -8.25 7.54
CA THR A 180 28.29 -9.46 7.67
C THR A 180 29.59 -9.14 8.42
N GLY A 181 30.24 -10.17 8.96
CA GLY A 181 31.50 -10.02 9.71
C GLY A 181 31.32 -9.30 11.06
N LEU A 182 30.16 -9.46 11.68
CA LEU A 182 29.89 -9.00 13.04
C LEU A 182 30.53 -9.96 14.06
N SER A 183 30.80 -9.45 15.26
CA SER A 183 31.23 -10.26 16.40
C SER A 183 30.00 -10.85 17.10
N SER A 184 30.08 -12.09 17.58
CA SER A 184 28.98 -12.77 18.30
C SER A 184 28.75 -12.17 19.69
N SER A 185 27.53 -12.31 20.22
CA SER A 185 27.13 -11.79 21.54
C SER A 185 27.51 -10.31 21.75
N THR A 186 27.44 -9.50 20.70
CA THR A 186 27.94 -8.13 20.68
C THR A 186 26.80 -7.17 20.34
N GLN A 187 26.65 -6.11 21.15
CA GLN A 187 25.71 -5.04 20.84
C GLN A 187 26.24 -4.13 19.74
N TYR A 188 25.41 -3.88 18.74
CA TYR A 188 25.65 -2.92 17.67
C TYR A 188 24.61 -1.81 17.73
N TYR A 189 25.07 -0.58 17.59
CA TYR A 189 24.25 0.59 17.31
C TYR A 189 24.21 0.82 15.81
N PHE A 190 23.09 1.33 15.32
CA PHE A 190 22.93 1.72 13.94
C PHE A 190 21.93 2.86 13.78
N TYR A 191 22.03 3.56 12.67
CA TYR A 191 21.00 4.48 12.17
C TYR A 191 21.15 4.60 10.66
N PHE A 192 20.16 5.17 9.99
CA PHE A 192 20.25 5.45 8.57
C PHE A 192 19.70 6.83 8.23
N GLU A 193 20.33 7.42 7.22
CA GLU A 193 19.98 8.71 6.65
C GLU A 193 19.40 8.48 5.26
N SER A 194 18.12 8.77 5.06
CA SER A 194 17.41 8.59 3.80
C SER A 194 17.32 9.93 3.08
N ARG A 195 17.82 10.00 1.85
CA ARG A 195 17.87 11.21 1.03
C ARG A 195 16.99 11.07 -0.20
N ASP A 196 16.07 11.98 -0.42
CA ASP A 196 15.22 12.04 -1.62
C ASP A 196 15.99 12.55 -2.86
N SER A 197 15.29 12.68 -3.99
CA SER A 197 15.88 13.27 -5.21
C SER A 197 16.13 14.77 -5.14
N SER A 198 15.47 15.47 -4.21
CA SER A 198 15.56 16.92 -4.01
C SER A 198 16.70 17.32 -3.06
N GLY A 199 17.31 16.35 -2.40
CA GLY A 199 18.42 16.51 -1.45
C GLY A 199 18.00 16.58 0.02
N ASN A 200 16.71 16.48 0.34
CA ASN A 200 16.20 16.47 1.71
C ASN A 200 16.59 15.16 2.42
N VAL A 201 16.90 15.21 3.72
CA VAL A 201 17.44 14.07 4.47
C VAL A 201 16.62 13.79 5.72
N GLY A 202 16.04 12.59 5.78
CA GLY A 202 15.42 12.02 6.98
C GLY A 202 16.41 11.14 7.74
N SER A 203 16.20 10.97 9.05
CA SER A 203 17.03 10.09 9.90
C SER A 203 16.15 9.19 10.77
N SER A 204 16.56 7.93 10.93
CA SER A 204 15.87 6.98 11.81
C SER A 204 16.06 7.28 13.31
N GLY A 205 17.06 8.08 13.66
CA GLY A 205 17.64 8.09 15.00
C GLY A 205 18.45 6.82 15.29
N ILE A 206 19.16 6.81 16.42
CA ILE A 206 20.03 5.69 16.83
C ILE A 206 19.17 4.55 17.39
N LEU A 207 19.37 3.36 16.82
CA LEU A 207 18.79 2.09 17.22
C LEU A 207 19.91 1.10 17.58
N ASN A 208 19.54 -0.07 18.07
CA ASN A 208 20.51 -1.12 18.40
C ASN A 208 19.94 -2.53 18.21
N PHE A 209 20.85 -3.49 18.08
CA PHE A 209 20.58 -4.93 18.13
C PHE A 209 21.78 -5.65 18.77
N ILE A 210 21.57 -6.89 19.21
CA ILE A 210 22.63 -7.74 19.77
C ILE A 210 22.74 -8.99 18.91
N THR A 211 23.95 -9.33 18.47
CA THR A 211 24.21 -10.57 17.73
C THR A 211 24.08 -11.81 18.61
N ASP A 212 23.69 -12.92 18.00
CA ASP A 212 23.54 -14.19 18.71
C ASP A 212 24.90 -14.76 19.15
N ASN A 213 24.86 -15.79 20.00
CA ASN A 213 26.06 -16.52 20.42
C ASN A 213 26.36 -17.76 19.54
N ASN A 214 25.42 -18.20 18.70
CA ASN A 214 25.53 -19.45 17.95
C ASN A 214 26.29 -19.27 16.62
N VAL A 215 27.62 -19.26 16.70
CA VAL A 215 28.51 -19.13 15.52
C VAL A 215 28.40 -20.31 14.55
N LYS A 216 27.90 -21.47 14.99
CA LYS A 216 27.79 -22.66 14.12
C LYS A 216 26.76 -22.46 13.01
N ALA A 217 25.64 -21.80 13.31
CA ALA A 217 24.56 -21.58 12.34
C ALA A 217 25.03 -20.85 11.07
N ASP A 218 26.00 -19.94 11.20
CA ASP A 218 26.54 -19.18 10.06
C ASP A 218 27.51 -20.00 9.18
N LYS A 219 28.06 -21.10 9.71
CA LYS A 219 29.07 -21.93 9.03
C LYS A 219 28.47 -23.14 8.31
N GLU A 220 27.23 -23.48 8.59
CA GLU A 220 26.54 -24.58 7.92
C GLU A 220 26.35 -24.27 6.41
N PRO A 221 26.55 -25.24 5.51
CA PRO A 221 26.33 -25.04 4.09
C PRO A 221 24.88 -24.62 3.83
N LEU A 222 24.68 -23.76 2.84
CA LEU A 222 23.33 -23.31 2.47
C LEU A 222 22.56 -24.51 1.90
N SER A 223 21.41 -24.83 2.49
CA SER A 223 20.60 -25.99 2.12
C SER A 223 19.16 -25.61 1.82
N ILE A 224 18.53 -26.39 0.93
CA ILE A 224 17.10 -26.33 0.63
C ILE A 224 16.44 -27.57 1.25
N SER A 225 15.28 -27.37 1.84
CA SER A 225 14.46 -28.40 2.48
C SER A 225 12.98 -28.14 2.23
N TYR A 226 12.12 -29.12 2.54
CA TYR A 226 10.66 -28.99 2.46
C TYR A 226 10.15 -28.50 1.09
N ILE A 227 10.74 -29.00 0.01
CA ILE A 227 10.27 -28.67 -1.34
C ILE A 227 8.88 -29.28 -1.53
N SER A 228 7.94 -28.53 -2.08
CA SER A 228 6.63 -29.00 -2.55
C SER A 228 6.29 -28.29 -3.88
N PRO A 229 5.61 -28.96 -4.82
CA PRO A 229 5.18 -30.35 -4.77
C PRO A 229 6.33 -31.33 -5.02
N ILE A 230 6.22 -32.54 -4.44
CA ILE A 230 7.13 -33.67 -4.71
C ILE A 230 6.44 -34.82 -5.46
N SER A 231 5.14 -34.70 -5.72
CA SER A 231 4.35 -35.66 -6.49
C SER A 231 3.13 -35.00 -7.12
N ASP A 232 2.57 -35.61 -8.16
CA ASP A 232 1.41 -35.09 -8.90
C ASP A 232 0.09 -35.06 -8.08
N ASN A 233 0.03 -35.83 -6.99
CA ASN A 233 -1.13 -35.87 -6.09
C ASN A 233 -1.04 -34.84 -4.95
N ASP A 234 -0.08 -33.91 -5.01
CA ASP A 234 0.04 -32.86 -3.99
C ASP A 234 -1.19 -31.94 -4.01
N GLN A 235 -1.67 -31.57 -2.82
CA GLN A 235 -2.80 -30.65 -2.64
C GLN A 235 -2.52 -29.25 -3.19
N ASN A 236 -1.23 -28.89 -3.31
CA ASN A 236 -0.78 -27.62 -3.87
C ASN A 236 -0.88 -27.55 -5.40
N ILE A 237 -1.34 -28.63 -6.06
CA ILE A 237 -1.56 -28.68 -7.51
C ILE A 237 -3.06 -28.72 -7.79
N THR A 238 -3.52 -27.85 -8.68
CA THR A 238 -4.88 -27.84 -9.24
C THR A 238 -4.82 -28.20 -10.73
N GLU A 239 -5.96 -28.12 -11.42
CA GLU A 239 -6.04 -28.27 -12.87
C GLU A 239 -5.38 -27.11 -13.64
N ASN A 240 -5.23 -25.93 -13.02
CA ASN A 240 -4.74 -24.73 -13.71
C ASN A 240 -3.72 -23.91 -12.91
N SER A 241 -3.27 -24.41 -11.77
CA SER A 241 -2.29 -23.73 -10.93
C SER A 241 -1.47 -24.72 -10.10
N ALA A 242 -0.32 -24.25 -9.63
CA ALA A 242 0.48 -24.96 -8.64
C ALA A 242 1.17 -23.97 -7.69
N ILE A 243 1.23 -24.31 -6.41
CA ILE A 243 2.02 -23.59 -5.42
C ILE A 243 3.33 -24.35 -5.22
N ILE A 244 4.44 -23.70 -5.57
CA ILE A 244 5.78 -24.24 -5.38
C ILE A 244 6.35 -23.61 -4.11
N SER A 245 6.73 -24.41 -3.11
CA SER A 245 7.26 -23.91 -1.84
C SER A 245 8.53 -24.64 -1.40
N TRP A 246 9.39 -23.95 -0.66
CA TRP A 246 10.57 -24.53 -0.03
C TRP A 246 11.06 -23.68 1.14
N ARG A 247 11.96 -24.27 1.94
CA ARG A 247 12.62 -23.59 3.06
C ARG A 247 14.14 -23.71 2.95
N THR A 248 14.83 -22.67 3.42
CA THR A 248 16.28 -22.62 3.56
C THR A 248 16.69 -22.57 5.03
N ASN A 249 17.92 -22.97 5.32
CA ASN A 249 18.48 -22.91 6.68
C ASN A 249 18.98 -21.51 7.09
N ARG A 250 18.99 -20.55 6.16
CA ARG A 250 19.38 -19.15 6.35
C ARG A 250 18.51 -18.26 5.47
N ILE A 251 18.28 -17.00 5.84
CA ILE A 251 17.45 -16.11 5.03
C ILE A 251 18.04 -15.96 3.61
N THR A 252 17.20 -16.17 2.61
CA THR A 252 17.62 -16.13 1.20
C THR A 252 16.68 -15.30 0.35
N THR A 253 17.12 -14.94 -0.85
CA THR A 253 16.19 -14.72 -1.96
C THR A 253 15.74 -16.07 -2.52
N GLY A 254 14.54 -16.10 -3.09
CA GLY A 254 14.01 -17.25 -3.82
C GLY A 254 13.84 -16.94 -5.30
N GLU A 255 14.25 -17.85 -6.16
CA GLU A 255 14.04 -17.81 -7.60
C GLU A 255 13.51 -19.17 -8.05
N ILE A 256 12.46 -19.16 -8.87
CA ILE A 256 11.97 -20.35 -9.55
C ILE A 256 12.11 -20.15 -11.05
N CYS A 257 12.61 -21.19 -11.70
CA CYS A 257 12.55 -21.35 -13.14
C CYS A 257 11.57 -22.49 -13.45
N TRP A 258 10.63 -22.29 -14.38
CA TRP A 258 9.60 -23.28 -14.69
C TRP A 258 9.17 -23.27 -16.17
N GLY A 259 8.51 -24.32 -16.63
CA GLY A 259 7.98 -24.39 -17.99
C GLY A 259 7.31 -25.72 -18.33
N GLU A 260 6.63 -25.77 -19.47
CA GLU A 260 5.96 -26.97 -19.98
C GLU A 260 6.97 -28.00 -20.53
N GLY A 261 6.77 -29.28 -20.20
CA GLY A 261 7.65 -30.37 -20.62
C GLY A 261 8.98 -30.38 -19.85
N THR A 262 10.11 -30.44 -20.56
CA THR A 262 11.45 -30.61 -19.97
C THR A 262 12.31 -29.34 -19.96
N ARG A 263 11.75 -28.20 -20.39
CA ARG A 263 12.50 -26.94 -20.48
C ARG A 263 11.90 -25.84 -19.62
N CYS A 264 12.77 -25.29 -18.80
CA CYS A 264 12.64 -24.03 -18.10
C CYS A 264 12.49 -22.85 -19.09
N ARG A 265 11.37 -22.12 -19.06
CA ARG A 265 11.11 -20.98 -19.97
C ARG A 265 10.76 -19.69 -19.24
N ASN A 266 10.16 -19.81 -18.05
CA ASN A 266 9.68 -18.70 -17.24
C ASN A 266 10.50 -18.63 -15.95
N THR A 267 10.69 -17.41 -15.44
CA THR A 267 11.40 -17.19 -14.17
C THR A 267 10.61 -16.23 -13.30
N LEU A 268 10.50 -16.55 -12.01
CA LEU A 268 9.95 -15.65 -10.99
C LEU A 268 10.97 -15.49 -9.85
N LYS A 269 11.00 -14.30 -9.24
CA LYS A 269 11.91 -13.96 -8.14
C LYS A 269 11.14 -13.40 -6.96
N SER A 270 11.59 -13.71 -5.76
CA SER A 270 10.95 -13.29 -4.52
C SER A 270 11.15 -11.79 -4.37
N LYS A 271 10.10 -11.08 -3.96
CA LYS A 271 10.24 -9.71 -3.51
C LYS A 271 10.94 -9.69 -2.14
N PRO A 272 11.74 -8.67 -1.84
CA PRO A 272 12.23 -8.43 -0.48
C PRO A 272 11.09 -8.38 0.57
N PRO A 273 11.39 -8.58 1.86
CA PRO A 273 12.70 -8.94 2.40
C PRO A 273 13.10 -10.39 2.10
N LYS A 274 14.37 -10.73 2.32
CA LYS A 274 14.82 -12.13 2.33
C LYS A 274 14.12 -12.90 3.43
N LYS A 275 13.84 -14.17 3.18
CA LYS A 275 13.07 -15.05 4.09
C LYS A 275 13.71 -16.43 4.18
N LEU A 276 13.38 -17.16 5.25
CA LEU A 276 13.71 -18.58 5.37
C LEU A 276 12.77 -19.44 4.51
N GLU A 277 11.56 -18.97 4.29
CA GLU A 277 10.50 -19.69 3.58
C GLU A 277 10.14 -18.96 2.30
N HIS A 278 9.92 -19.74 1.25
CA HIS A 278 9.66 -19.26 -0.09
C HIS A 278 8.50 -20.01 -0.69
N PHE A 279 7.69 -19.29 -1.45
CA PHE A 279 6.72 -19.88 -2.33
C PHE A 279 6.50 -19.04 -3.59
N PHE A 280 6.02 -19.69 -4.64
CA PHE A 280 5.51 -19.07 -5.85
C PHE A 280 4.22 -19.74 -6.27
N VAL A 281 3.23 -18.92 -6.61
CA VAL A 281 2.00 -19.40 -7.24
C VAL A 281 2.20 -19.34 -8.75
N LEU A 282 2.06 -20.48 -9.41
CA LEU A 282 2.03 -20.62 -10.85
C LEU A 282 0.55 -20.69 -11.27
N GLU A 283 0.10 -19.74 -12.08
CA GLU A 283 -1.30 -19.63 -12.53
C GLU A 283 -1.40 -19.84 -14.04
N ASN A 284 -2.63 -20.05 -14.54
CA ASN A 284 -2.94 -20.22 -15.97
C ASN A 284 -2.21 -21.41 -16.61
N LEU A 285 -2.02 -22.48 -15.85
CA LEU A 285 -1.47 -23.73 -16.32
C LEU A 285 -2.53 -24.52 -17.11
N LYS A 286 -2.08 -25.36 -18.04
CA LYS A 286 -2.95 -26.27 -18.77
C LYS A 286 -3.28 -27.48 -17.90
N PRO A 287 -4.53 -27.98 -17.89
CA PRO A 287 -4.88 -29.23 -17.23
C PRO A 287 -4.10 -30.44 -17.78
N ASN A 288 -3.92 -31.47 -16.96
CA ASN A 288 -3.25 -32.72 -17.31
C ASN A 288 -1.89 -32.54 -18.02
N THR A 289 -1.13 -31.52 -17.63
CA THR A 289 0.11 -31.12 -18.30
C THR A 289 1.27 -31.16 -17.32
N THR A 290 2.35 -31.84 -17.71
CA THR A 290 3.57 -31.91 -16.89
C THR A 290 4.42 -30.66 -17.09
N TYR A 291 4.79 -30.05 -15.96
CA TYR A 291 5.67 -28.91 -15.86
C TYR A 291 6.97 -29.29 -15.17
N ILE A 292 8.08 -28.76 -15.68
CA ILE A 292 9.37 -28.78 -15.01
C ILE A 292 9.51 -27.51 -14.18
N PHE A 293 10.15 -27.62 -13.02
CA PHE A 293 10.65 -26.48 -12.28
C PHE A 293 11.99 -26.76 -11.61
N LYS A 294 12.72 -25.68 -11.35
CA LYS A 294 13.96 -25.67 -10.60
C LYS A 294 13.97 -24.43 -9.72
N ILE A 295 14.33 -24.62 -8.45
CA ILE A 295 14.44 -23.53 -7.49
C ILE A 295 15.91 -23.21 -7.21
N THR A 296 16.18 -21.93 -7.02
CA THR A 296 17.49 -21.40 -6.67
C THR A 296 17.32 -20.40 -5.54
N SER A 297 18.13 -20.55 -4.49
CA SER A 297 18.16 -19.60 -3.37
C SER A 297 19.56 -19.04 -3.19
N SER A 298 19.63 -17.74 -2.88
CA SER A 298 20.89 -17.04 -2.61
C SER A 298 20.86 -16.40 -1.22
N ASP A 299 21.85 -16.66 -0.39
CA ASP A 299 21.95 -16.09 0.96
C ASP A 299 22.62 -14.71 0.99
N ILE A 300 22.67 -14.14 2.20
CA ILE A 300 23.30 -12.84 2.49
C ILE A 300 24.82 -12.80 2.27
N PHE A 301 25.48 -13.96 2.14
CA PHE A 301 26.89 -14.06 1.80
C PHE A 301 27.12 -14.23 0.28
N GLY A 302 26.04 -14.32 -0.50
CA GLY A 302 26.09 -14.56 -1.94
C GLY A 302 26.24 -16.03 -2.32
N ASN A 303 26.21 -16.97 -1.36
CA ASN A 303 26.21 -18.39 -1.68
C ASN A 303 24.89 -18.75 -2.35
N LYS A 304 24.96 -19.65 -3.32
CA LYS A 304 23.77 -20.15 -4.03
C LYS A 304 23.61 -21.64 -3.81
N VAL A 305 22.37 -22.06 -3.65
CA VAL A 305 21.95 -23.46 -3.67
C VAL A 305 20.82 -23.61 -4.68
N SER A 306 20.75 -24.75 -5.35
CA SER A 306 19.66 -25.05 -6.29
C SER A 306 19.21 -26.49 -6.14
N SER A 307 17.93 -26.72 -6.39
CA SER A 307 17.41 -28.08 -6.53
C SER A 307 17.93 -28.74 -7.82
N SER A 308 17.76 -30.06 -7.91
CA SER A 308 17.66 -30.73 -9.20
C SER A 308 16.43 -30.24 -9.98
N ASN A 309 16.29 -30.68 -11.23
CA ASN A 309 15.03 -30.51 -11.95
C ASN A 309 13.95 -31.35 -11.24
N LEU A 310 12.82 -30.70 -10.98
CA LEU A 310 11.63 -31.29 -10.37
C LEU A 310 10.47 -31.16 -11.33
N PHE A 311 9.47 -32.01 -11.17
CA PHE A 311 8.32 -32.09 -12.07
C PHE A 311 7.04 -32.20 -11.28
N PHE A 312 5.97 -31.65 -11.86
CA PHE A 312 4.60 -31.90 -11.41
C PHE A 312 3.66 -31.92 -12.60
N THR A 313 2.57 -32.66 -12.50
CA THR A 313 1.48 -32.69 -13.49
C THR A 313 0.23 -32.06 -12.91
N THR A 314 -0.34 -31.08 -13.59
CA THR A 314 -1.63 -30.49 -13.20
C THR A 314 -2.76 -31.51 -13.24
N LYS A 315 -3.77 -31.32 -12.40
CA LYS A 315 -4.93 -32.22 -12.35
C LYS A 315 -5.70 -32.19 -13.68
N GLN A 316 -6.38 -33.28 -13.99
CA GLN A 316 -7.30 -33.30 -15.13
C GLN A 316 -8.51 -32.44 -14.82
N THR A 317 -9.05 -31.75 -15.83
CA THR A 317 -10.35 -31.11 -15.72
C THR A 317 -11.40 -32.19 -15.42
N PRO A 318 -12.22 -32.05 -14.37
CA PRO A 318 -13.30 -33.00 -14.15
C PRO A 318 -14.17 -33.10 -15.40
N PRO A 319 -14.55 -34.31 -15.85
CA PRO A 319 -15.55 -34.42 -16.90
C PRO A 319 -16.82 -33.69 -16.45
N PRO A 320 -17.56 -33.02 -17.37
CA PRO A 320 -18.84 -32.42 -17.01
C PRO A 320 -19.70 -33.49 -16.34
N SER A 321 -20.23 -33.19 -15.16
CA SER A 321 -21.07 -34.11 -14.42
C SER A 321 -22.28 -34.47 -15.29
N ASN A 322 -22.28 -35.67 -15.86
CA ASN A 322 -23.51 -36.29 -16.32
C ASN A 322 -24.36 -36.54 -15.07
N GLU A 323 -25.36 -35.70 -14.84
CA GLU A 323 -26.53 -36.11 -14.06
C GLU A 323 -27.11 -37.34 -14.78
N SER A 324 -26.72 -38.51 -14.30
CA SER A 324 -27.32 -39.77 -14.71
C SER A 324 -28.11 -40.27 -13.51
N ASN A 325 -29.43 -40.31 -13.74
CA ASN A 325 -30.42 -40.93 -12.87
C ASN A 325 -29.89 -42.22 -12.26
N GLU A 326 -29.98 -42.31 -10.93
CA GLU A 326 -29.93 -43.57 -10.22
C GLU A 326 -30.94 -44.54 -10.84
N ASN A 327 -30.46 -45.65 -11.38
CA ASN A 327 -31.25 -46.86 -11.50
C ASN A 327 -30.47 -48.00 -10.86
N ILE A 328 -31.05 -48.47 -9.77
CA ILE A 328 -30.63 -49.60 -8.96
C ILE A 328 -30.76 -50.88 -9.78
N SER A 329 -29.69 -51.65 -9.89
CA SER A 329 -29.78 -53.11 -9.99
C SER A 329 -28.58 -53.76 -9.33
N ASN A 330 -28.88 -54.49 -8.25
CA ASN A 330 -28.00 -55.45 -7.61
C ASN A 330 -27.57 -56.53 -8.61
N ASP A 331 -26.29 -56.90 -8.61
CA ASP A 331 -25.95 -58.32 -8.65
C ASP A 331 -24.59 -58.61 -8.00
N ASN A 332 -24.56 -59.67 -7.19
CA ASN A 332 -23.40 -60.20 -6.49
C ASN A 332 -22.64 -61.16 -7.41
N SER A 333 -21.31 -61.05 -7.50
CA SER A 333 -20.44 -62.23 -7.63
C SER A 333 -18.97 -61.93 -7.32
N SER A 334 -18.24 -62.99 -7.00
CA SER A 334 -17.06 -63.05 -6.14
C SER A 334 -15.78 -63.50 -6.88
N LEU A 335 -14.64 -63.33 -6.19
CA LEU A 335 -13.35 -64.08 -6.25
C LEU A 335 -12.22 -63.66 -7.22
N ASN A 336 -11.08 -63.36 -6.57
CA ASN A 336 -9.68 -63.76 -6.82
C ASN A 336 -8.99 -63.51 -8.18
N ASN A 337 -7.86 -62.79 -8.16
CA ASN A 337 -6.52 -63.42 -8.16
C ASN A 337 -5.36 -62.41 -8.11
N GLU A 338 -4.31 -62.82 -7.41
CA GLU A 338 -2.97 -62.20 -7.33
C GLU A 338 -2.28 -62.11 -8.70
N LYS A 339 -1.46 -61.06 -8.89
CA LYS A 339 -0.16 -61.23 -9.54
C LYS A 339 0.86 -60.19 -9.07
N THR A 340 1.99 -60.73 -8.66
CA THR A 340 3.22 -60.13 -8.13
C THR A 340 4.02 -59.36 -9.18
N GLU A 341 4.48 -58.15 -8.82
CA GLU A 341 5.77 -57.60 -9.28
C GLU A 341 6.41 -56.81 -8.12
N ASN A 342 7.59 -57.26 -7.69
CA ASN A 342 8.59 -56.41 -7.00
C ASN A 342 9.32 -55.61 -8.10
N PRO A 343 9.75 -54.34 -7.88
CA PRO A 343 11.10 -54.20 -7.32
C PRO A 343 11.47 -52.88 -6.58
N VAL A 344 12.64 -52.97 -5.92
CA VAL A 344 13.63 -51.93 -5.52
C VAL A 344 13.44 -51.25 -4.14
N PRO A 345 14.50 -51.19 -3.30
CA PRO A 345 14.37 -50.88 -1.88
C PRO A 345 14.19 -49.38 -1.61
N SER A 346 13.31 -49.07 -0.66
CA SER A 346 13.06 -47.72 -0.15
C SER A 346 14.31 -47.13 0.52
N PRO A 347 14.60 -45.83 0.33
CA PRO A 347 15.56 -45.13 1.19
C PRO A 347 15.05 -45.16 2.63
N ILE A 348 15.96 -45.42 3.57
CA ILE A 348 15.68 -45.49 5.01
C ILE A 348 15.00 -44.20 5.46
N ILE A 349 13.71 -44.28 5.76
CA ILE A 349 12.94 -43.24 6.44
C ILE A 349 13.46 -43.21 7.88
N GLN A 350 14.25 -42.20 8.22
CA GLN A 350 14.32 -41.80 9.62
C GLN A 350 13.01 -41.09 9.94
N SER A 351 12.21 -41.73 10.78
CA SER A 351 11.01 -41.15 11.38
C SER A 351 11.38 -39.84 12.09
N PRO A 352 10.63 -38.75 11.90
CA PRO A 352 10.84 -37.54 12.70
C PRO A 352 10.58 -37.84 14.18
N PRO A 353 11.33 -37.20 15.10
CA PRO A 353 10.98 -37.23 16.51
C PRO A 353 9.59 -36.60 16.74
N SER A 354 8.94 -37.01 17.82
CA SER A 354 7.57 -36.67 18.21
C SER A 354 7.27 -35.16 18.10
N HIS A 355 6.20 -34.85 17.37
CA HIS A 355 5.57 -33.54 17.31
C HIS A 355 5.05 -33.10 18.70
N GLU A 356 5.86 -32.32 19.41
CA GLU A 356 5.34 -31.37 20.38
C GLU A 356 5.18 -29.98 19.74
N GLU A 357 4.12 -29.33 20.18
CA GLU A 357 3.42 -28.18 19.61
C GLU A 357 4.30 -26.98 19.21
N PHE A 358 4.21 -26.55 17.95
CA PHE A 358 4.57 -25.18 17.57
C PHE A 358 3.46 -24.56 16.73
N PHE A 359 2.73 -23.65 17.36
CA PHE A 359 1.83 -22.68 16.74
C PHE A 359 2.60 -21.35 16.57
N PRO A 360 2.17 -20.45 15.66
CA PRO A 360 2.86 -19.20 15.24
C PRO A 360 3.28 -18.24 16.37
N PRO A 361 4.11 -17.21 16.05
CA PRO A 361 4.52 -16.16 17.01
C PRO A 361 3.31 -15.53 17.75
N SER A 362 3.54 -15.15 19.01
CA SER A 362 2.59 -14.88 20.10
C SER A 362 1.59 -13.71 19.95
N PHE A 363 1.35 -13.22 18.73
CA PHE A 363 0.52 -12.03 18.48
C PHE A 363 -0.94 -12.34 18.12
N TYR A 364 -1.21 -13.52 17.55
CA TYR A 364 -2.56 -13.94 17.16
C TYR A 364 -3.17 -14.88 18.19
N THR A 365 -4.51 -14.96 18.23
CA THR A 365 -5.14 -16.00 19.04
C THR A 365 -4.76 -17.36 18.46
N LYS A 366 -4.26 -18.27 19.31
CA LYS A 366 -3.88 -19.64 18.91
C LYS A 366 -5.15 -20.49 18.75
N PRO A 367 -5.39 -21.12 17.59
CA PRO A 367 -6.53 -22.02 17.44
C PRO A 367 -6.24 -23.35 18.14
N THR A 368 -7.30 -24.00 18.59
CA THR A 368 -7.25 -25.36 19.16
C THR A 368 -7.14 -26.43 18.08
N ALA A 369 -7.63 -26.14 16.87
CA ALA A 369 -7.52 -27.02 15.72
C ALA A 369 -7.63 -26.22 14.42
N LEU A 370 -7.05 -26.76 13.36
CA LEU A 370 -7.32 -26.38 11.98
C LEU A 370 -8.09 -27.52 11.34
N VAL A 371 -9.21 -27.23 10.70
CA VAL A 371 -10.10 -28.26 10.17
C VAL A 371 -10.64 -27.90 8.79
N LYS A 372 -11.00 -28.92 8.01
CA LYS A 372 -11.81 -28.77 6.80
C LYS A 372 -12.82 -29.90 6.67
N ALA A 373 -13.93 -29.65 6.00
CA ALA A 373 -14.87 -30.70 5.63
C ALA A 373 -14.31 -31.57 4.49
N LYS A 374 -14.69 -32.85 4.45
CA LYS A 374 -14.29 -33.74 3.35
C LYS A 374 -14.89 -33.23 2.04
N GLY A 375 -14.02 -32.91 1.06
CA GLY A 375 -14.45 -32.36 -0.24
C GLY A 375 -14.73 -30.86 -0.24
N ASP A 376 -14.44 -30.15 0.86
CA ASP A 376 -14.51 -28.68 0.94
C ASP A 376 -13.09 -28.09 0.89
N ASP A 377 -12.94 -26.96 0.20
CA ASP A 377 -11.71 -26.20 0.06
C ASP A 377 -11.56 -25.15 1.18
N LYS A 378 -12.63 -24.87 1.92
CA LYS A 378 -12.59 -23.93 3.05
C LYS A 378 -11.92 -24.57 4.26
N ILE A 379 -10.89 -23.88 4.74
CA ILE A 379 -10.25 -24.19 6.02
C ILE A 379 -10.81 -23.29 7.09
N TYR A 380 -11.05 -23.90 8.25
CA TYR A 380 -11.51 -23.23 9.44
C TYR A 380 -10.51 -23.41 10.58
N ALA A 381 -10.21 -22.30 11.26
CA ALA A 381 -9.52 -22.32 12.54
C ALA A 381 -10.55 -22.36 13.67
N ILE A 382 -10.33 -23.24 14.65
CA ILE A 382 -11.27 -23.45 15.77
C ILE A 382 -10.78 -22.71 17.02
N TYR A 383 -11.57 -21.73 17.45
CA TYR A 383 -11.34 -20.91 18.64
C TYR A 383 -12.52 -21.04 19.59
N ASN A 384 -12.32 -21.52 20.82
CA ASN A 384 -13.36 -21.56 21.86
C ASN A 384 -14.71 -22.15 21.36
N ASN A 385 -14.67 -23.30 20.66
CA ASN A 385 -15.83 -23.94 20.02
C ASN A 385 -16.56 -23.10 18.95
N LYS A 386 -15.89 -22.10 18.39
CA LYS A 386 -16.31 -21.37 17.20
C LYS A 386 -15.35 -21.64 16.06
N LYS A 387 -15.83 -21.57 14.83
CA LYS A 387 -15.03 -21.66 13.62
C LYS A 387 -14.82 -20.28 13.03
N HIS A 388 -13.61 -20.03 12.54
CA HIS A 388 -13.30 -18.86 11.74
C HIS A 388 -12.78 -19.34 10.40
N TRP A 389 -13.42 -18.91 9.32
CA TRP A 389 -12.97 -19.26 7.98
C TRP A 389 -11.68 -18.49 7.68
N ILE A 390 -10.64 -19.22 7.24
CA ILE A 390 -9.37 -18.63 6.84
C ILE A 390 -9.42 -18.30 5.34
N PRO A 391 -9.43 -17.01 4.93
CA PRO A 391 -9.64 -16.61 3.55
C PRO A 391 -8.42 -16.90 2.65
N GLY A 392 -8.37 -18.13 2.14
CA GLY A 392 -7.40 -18.56 1.15
C GLY A 392 -5.98 -18.79 1.69
N PRO A 393 -5.08 -19.32 0.84
CA PRO A 393 -3.75 -19.76 1.26
C PRO A 393 -2.86 -18.65 1.83
N SER A 394 -2.90 -17.44 1.24
CA SER A 394 -2.05 -16.34 1.68
C SER A 394 -2.36 -15.87 3.09
N VAL A 395 -3.63 -15.92 3.53
CA VAL A 395 -4.00 -15.60 4.90
C VAL A 395 -3.61 -16.74 5.84
N PHE A 396 -3.82 -17.99 5.43
CA PHE A 396 -3.41 -19.19 6.18
C PHE A 396 -1.91 -19.18 6.50
N GLU A 397 -1.08 -18.77 5.55
CA GLU A 397 0.37 -18.64 5.70
C GLU A 397 0.78 -17.43 6.53
N ASN A 398 0.07 -16.30 6.45
CA ASN A 398 0.33 -15.14 7.31
C ASN A 398 0.09 -15.49 8.80
N TYR A 399 -0.82 -16.41 9.07
CA TYR A 399 -0.97 -16.99 10.39
C TYR A 399 0.15 -17.96 10.77
N GLY A 400 1.08 -18.32 9.90
CA GLY A 400 2.08 -19.35 10.17
C GLY A 400 1.46 -20.73 10.43
N TYR A 401 0.28 -21.00 9.86
CA TYR A 401 -0.36 -22.31 9.94
C TYR A 401 0.26 -23.27 8.93
N TYR A 402 0.30 -24.54 9.30
CA TYR A 402 0.79 -25.62 8.44
C TYR A 402 -0.38 -26.43 7.91
N TRP A 403 -0.39 -26.68 6.60
CA TRP A 403 -1.43 -27.49 5.96
C TRP A 403 -1.46 -28.93 6.51
N SER A 404 -0.30 -29.45 6.94
CA SER A 404 -0.19 -30.74 7.64
C SER A 404 -0.99 -30.80 8.95
N ASN A 405 -1.30 -29.65 9.54
CA ASN A 405 -2.04 -29.56 10.80
C ASN A 405 -3.56 -29.50 10.57
N VAL A 406 -4.00 -29.43 9.31
CA VAL A 406 -5.43 -29.37 8.94
C VAL A 406 -6.03 -30.77 9.03
N LYS A 407 -6.97 -30.94 9.96
CA LYS A 407 -7.70 -32.20 10.14
C LYS A 407 -8.94 -32.21 9.27
N ILE A 408 -9.12 -33.29 8.51
CA ILE A 408 -10.38 -33.53 7.81
C ILE A 408 -11.41 -34.00 8.82
N ILE A 409 -12.55 -33.32 8.90
CA ILE A 409 -13.67 -33.68 9.76
C ILE A 409 -14.95 -33.83 8.94
N ASP A 410 -15.95 -34.50 9.54
CA ASP A 410 -17.27 -34.63 8.96
C ASP A 410 -17.97 -33.26 8.82
N SER A 411 -18.66 -33.02 7.71
CA SER A 411 -19.34 -31.75 7.43
C SER A 411 -20.43 -31.42 8.47
N ALA A 412 -21.14 -32.41 9.00
CA ALA A 412 -22.12 -32.21 10.08
C ALA A 412 -21.44 -31.82 11.39
N LYS A 413 -20.23 -32.35 11.66
CA LYS A 413 -19.42 -31.94 12.81
C LYS A 413 -18.89 -30.50 12.65
N LEU A 414 -18.49 -30.11 11.44
CA LEU A 414 -18.07 -28.73 11.14
C LEU A 414 -19.23 -27.73 11.25
N ALA A 415 -20.46 -28.14 10.91
CA ALA A 415 -21.66 -27.31 10.99
C ALA A 415 -22.08 -26.98 12.44
N GLN A 416 -21.66 -27.77 13.43
CA GLN A 416 -21.96 -27.53 14.86
C GLN A 416 -21.18 -26.33 15.45
N TYR A 417 -20.04 -25.97 14.85
CA TYR A 417 -19.28 -24.81 15.28
C TYR A 417 -19.95 -23.52 14.78
N LYS A 418 -20.31 -22.64 15.72
CA LYS A 418 -20.77 -21.28 15.40
C LYS A 418 -19.63 -20.46 14.80
N ASP A 419 -19.94 -19.48 13.96
CA ASP A 419 -18.91 -18.61 13.42
C ASP A 419 -18.35 -17.66 14.50
N VAL A 420 -17.06 -17.35 14.38
CA VAL A 420 -16.46 -16.23 15.07
C VAL A 420 -17.03 -14.94 14.50
N THR A 421 -17.51 -14.07 15.38
CA THR A 421 -18.11 -12.79 15.00
C THR A 421 -17.36 -11.57 15.54
N LEU A 422 -16.45 -11.73 16.50
CA LEU A 422 -15.75 -10.61 17.15
C LEU A 422 -14.25 -10.76 16.97
N VAL A 423 -13.63 -9.77 16.34
CA VAL A 423 -12.21 -9.82 15.98
C VAL A 423 -11.50 -8.49 16.21
N LYS A 424 -10.18 -8.53 16.37
CA LYS A 424 -9.29 -7.36 16.35
C LYS A 424 -7.96 -7.69 15.68
N THR A 425 -7.14 -6.69 15.39
CA THR A 425 -5.73 -6.87 14.96
C THR A 425 -4.77 -6.69 16.15
N PRO A 426 -3.50 -7.14 16.05
CA PRO A 426 -2.59 -7.17 17.20
C PRO A 426 -2.27 -5.81 17.85
N ASP A 427 -2.26 -4.74 17.06
CA ASP A 427 -1.77 -3.40 17.41
C ASP A 427 -2.86 -2.32 17.44
N LYS A 428 -4.13 -2.68 17.18
CA LYS A 428 -5.27 -1.75 17.27
C LYS A 428 -6.25 -2.22 18.34
N ALA A 429 -6.70 -1.27 19.15
CA ALA A 429 -7.72 -1.52 20.17
C ALA A 429 -9.13 -1.67 19.58
N THR A 430 -9.36 -1.26 18.32
CA THR A 430 -10.65 -1.35 17.65
C THR A 430 -11.11 -2.80 17.50
N VAL A 431 -12.30 -3.09 18.03
CA VAL A 431 -12.98 -4.38 17.86
C VAL A 431 -13.98 -4.28 16.71
N TYR A 432 -14.02 -5.30 15.86
CA TYR A 432 -14.93 -5.41 14.74
C TYR A 432 -15.94 -6.53 14.97
N LEU A 433 -17.20 -6.25 14.64
CA LEU A 433 -18.23 -7.27 14.43
C LEU A 433 -18.18 -7.74 12.97
N LEU A 434 -18.08 -9.04 12.74
CA LEU A 434 -18.16 -9.67 11.44
C LEU A 434 -19.59 -10.14 11.18
N GLU A 435 -20.20 -9.61 10.13
CA GLU A 435 -21.54 -9.99 9.66
C GLU A 435 -21.46 -10.34 8.17
N GLY A 436 -21.46 -11.65 7.87
CA GLY A 436 -21.27 -12.13 6.49
C GLY A 436 -19.88 -11.75 5.95
N LYS A 437 -19.83 -10.92 4.90
CA LYS A 437 -18.60 -10.41 4.28
C LYS A 437 -18.25 -8.98 4.71
N THR A 438 -18.90 -8.47 5.74
CA THR A 438 -18.74 -7.08 6.19
C THR A 438 -18.12 -7.04 7.60
N LYS A 439 -17.19 -6.11 7.82
CA LYS A 439 -16.64 -5.78 9.14
C LYS A 439 -17.18 -4.43 9.62
N ARG A 440 -17.71 -4.38 10.84
CA ARG A 440 -18.27 -3.15 11.43
C ARG A 440 -17.49 -2.78 12.69
N PRO A 441 -16.82 -1.63 12.73
CA PRO A 441 -16.11 -1.21 13.94
C PRO A 441 -17.11 -0.92 15.07
N ILE A 442 -16.74 -1.25 16.31
CA ILE A 442 -17.52 -0.95 17.51
C ILE A 442 -16.91 0.29 18.19
N TYR A 443 -17.74 1.31 18.42
CA TYR A 443 -17.27 2.65 18.81
C TYR A 443 -16.55 2.69 20.16
N SER A 444 -17.05 1.97 21.17
CA SER A 444 -16.47 1.98 22.50
C SER A 444 -16.72 0.68 23.27
N ALA A 445 -15.99 0.50 24.38
CA ALA A 445 -16.22 -0.59 25.33
C ALA A 445 -17.66 -0.60 25.89
N GLU A 446 -18.23 0.57 26.14
CA GLU A 446 -19.62 0.70 26.60
C GLU A 446 -20.61 0.17 25.57
N VAL A 447 -20.42 0.52 24.28
CA VAL A 447 -21.25 0.01 23.19
C VAL A 447 -21.11 -1.51 23.07
N PHE A 448 -19.87 -2.00 23.16
CA PHE A 448 -19.57 -3.44 23.12
C PHE A 448 -20.34 -4.22 24.20
N GLU A 449 -20.29 -3.74 25.45
CA GLU A 449 -20.96 -4.38 26.60
C GLU A 449 -22.49 -4.22 26.53
N LYS A 450 -22.99 -3.06 26.10
CA LYS A 450 -24.44 -2.81 25.91
C LYS A 450 -25.06 -3.71 24.84
N MET A 451 -24.29 -4.05 23.80
CA MET A 451 -24.69 -5.02 22.78
C MET A 451 -24.63 -6.47 23.27
N GLY A 452 -24.22 -6.71 24.51
CA GLY A 452 -24.17 -8.04 25.13
C GLY A 452 -22.96 -8.88 24.70
N TYR A 453 -21.96 -8.28 24.06
CA TYR A 453 -20.75 -8.97 23.66
C TYR A 453 -19.81 -9.19 24.84
N LYS A 454 -19.01 -10.25 24.77
CA LYS A 454 -18.05 -10.62 25.81
C LYS A 454 -16.63 -10.45 25.32
N TRP A 455 -15.77 -9.81 26.11
CA TRP A 455 -14.37 -9.59 25.74
C TRP A 455 -13.62 -10.91 25.48
N SER A 456 -14.04 -12.00 26.13
CA SER A 456 -13.52 -13.35 25.92
C SER A 456 -13.87 -13.97 24.56
N ASP A 457 -14.84 -13.41 23.83
CA ASP A 457 -15.23 -13.86 22.50
C ASP A 457 -14.38 -13.23 21.38
N ILE A 458 -13.54 -12.25 21.69
CA ILE A 458 -12.68 -11.58 20.71
C ILE A 458 -11.48 -12.46 20.40
N ILE A 459 -11.23 -12.68 19.11
CA ILE A 459 -9.96 -13.24 18.65
C ILE A 459 -9.09 -12.18 17.97
N THR A 460 -7.78 -12.32 18.10
CA THR A 460 -6.82 -11.49 17.38
C THR A 460 -6.47 -12.16 16.05
N ILE A 461 -6.83 -11.51 14.95
CA ILE A 461 -6.63 -11.95 13.57
C ILE A 461 -5.57 -11.12 12.84
N SER A 462 -5.08 -11.63 11.71
CA SER A 462 -4.14 -10.88 10.86
C SER A 462 -4.83 -9.76 10.07
N TYR A 463 -4.07 -8.74 9.67
CA TYR A 463 -4.58 -7.68 8.79
C TYR A 463 -5.07 -8.22 7.44
N SER A 464 -4.37 -9.20 6.87
CA SER A 464 -4.77 -9.80 5.60
C SER A 464 -6.10 -10.54 5.71
N ASP A 465 -6.39 -11.14 6.87
CA ASP A 465 -7.70 -11.75 7.14
C ASP A 465 -8.80 -10.68 7.24
N LEU A 466 -8.61 -9.69 8.11
CA LEU A 466 -9.58 -8.61 8.32
C LEU A 466 -9.88 -7.83 7.03
N ASN A 467 -8.87 -7.62 6.17
CA ASN A 467 -9.01 -6.89 4.91
C ASN A 467 -9.78 -7.66 3.83
N THR A 468 -10.12 -8.92 4.04
CA THR A 468 -11.02 -9.67 3.14
C THR A 468 -12.49 -9.31 3.33
N TYR A 469 -12.83 -8.56 4.39
CA TYR A 469 -14.17 -8.08 4.68
C TYR A 469 -14.33 -6.63 4.21
N SER A 470 -15.47 -6.32 3.57
CA SER A 470 -15.84 -4.96 3.21
C SER A 470 -16.17 -4.13 4.45
N ASP A 471 -15.92 -2.82 4.39
CA ASP A 471 -16.22 -1.93 5.51
C ASP A 471 -17.74 -1.71 5.66
N GLY A 472 -18.24 -1.86 6.88
CA GLY A 472 -19.61 -1.56 7.25
C GLY A 472 -19.70 -0.39 8.22
N PRO A 473 -20.93 0.09 8.51
CA PRO A 473 -21.13 1.26 9.35
C PRO A 473 -20.70 1.00 10.80
N LEU A 474 -20.11 2.03 11.42
CA LEU A 474 -19.73 2.07 12.83
C LEU A 474 -20.93 1.77 13.74
N LEU A 475 -20.75 0.83 14.66
CA LEU A 475 -21.71 0.47 15.70
C LEU A 475 -21.54 1.43 16.87
N LYS A 476 -22.61 2.15 17.23
CA LYS A 476 -22.65 3.18 18.27
C LYS A 476 -23.64 2.85 19.37
#